data_AF-A0A1E9AXH1-F1
#
_entry.id   AF-A0A1E9AXH1-F1
#
_cell.length_a   1.000
_cell.length_b   1.000
_cell.length_c   1.000
_cell.angle_alpha   90.00
_cell.angle_beta   90.00
_cell.angle_gamma   90.00
#
_symmetry.space_group_name_H-M   'P 1'
#
loop_
_entity.id
_entity.type
_entity.pdbx_description
1 polymer ?
#
loop_
_entity_poly.entity_id
_entity_poly.type
_entity_poly.pdbx_seq_one_letter_code
_entity_poly.pdbx_strand_id
1 'polypeptide(L)'
;MSNFEEFARAVGKDVKNIKEQQLTKSEFNSKDCITGNSEYDFLKRSVQELEKQNKLLQEQLALVKPAPRRAPMAYMLDRTTVPWTIWFDNGCGLQMPSYSETATIYGYGQNIDLQSKKWQQFPIVGNIISLSSGNLTLDNVKNTVDAIYWADDTTVLNSIKNKDDYDWANARCGEEGAKEQWQWRREANIIRVMYQLGIWDAKTVESLGAVRR
;
A
#
# COMPACT_ATOMS: atom_id res chain seq x y z
N MET A 1 -23.81 21.10 14.56
CA MET A 1 -22.72 20.27 15.13
C MET A 1 -22.22 19.37 14.02
N SER A 2 -20.92 19.37 13.77
CA SER A 2 -20.30 18.55 12.72
C SER A 2 -20.33 17.07 13.14
N ASN A 3 -20.50 16.12 12.21
CA ASN A 3 -20.40 14.67 12.47
C ASN A 3 -19.14 14.29 13.26
N PHE A 4 -18.08 15.08 13.15
CA PHE A 4 -16.82 14.88 13.88
C PHE A 4 -16.92 15.23 15.37
N GLU A 5 -17.69 16.26 15.74
CA GLU A 5 -17.91 16.66 17.14
C GLU A 5 -18.76 15.63 17.88
N GLU A 6 -19.73 15.04 17.18
CA GLU A 6 -20.60 13.99 17.71
C GLU A 6 -19.82 12.68 17.93
N PHE A 7 -18.95 12.30 16.98
CA PHE A 7 -18.05 11.16 17.11
C PHE A 7 -17.04 11.35 18.25
N ALA A 8 -16.39 12.52 18.34
CA ALA A 8 -15.43 12.81 19.41
C ALA A 8 -16.09 12.78 20.79
N ARG A 9 -17.35 13.23 20.89
CA ARG A 9 -18.11 13.21 22.14
C ARG A 9 -18.54 11.79 22.53
N ALA A 10 -18.92 10.95 21.57
CA ALA A 10 -19.27 9.55 21.79
C ALA A 10 -18.03 8.75 22.26
N VAL A 11 -16.93 8.84 21.52
CA VAL A 11 -15.66 8.17 21.87
C VAL A 11 -15.13 8.66 23.22
N GLY A 12 -15.19 9.97 23.49
CA GLY A 12 -14.78 10.51 24.79
C GLY A 12 -15.61 10.01 25.97
N LYS A 13 -16.89 9.71 25.74
CA LYS A 13 -17.80 9.15 26.75
C LYS A 13 -17.50 7.67 27.00
N ASP A 14 -17.25 6.91 25.93
CA ASP A 14 -16.89 5.49 26.02
C ASP A 14 -15.51 5.28 26.67
N VAL A 15 -14.53 6.11 26.35
CA VAL A 15 -13.19 6.09 26.98
C VAL A 15 -13.27 6.45 28.48
N LYS A 16 -14.16 7.37 28.87
CA LYS A 16 -14.41 7.67 30.30
C LYS A 16 -15.04 6.48 31.02
N ASN A 17 -16.03 5.83 30.42
CA ASN A 17 -16.65 4.64 30.99
C ASN A 17 -15.65 3.48 31.13
N ILE A 18 -14.72 3.32 30.18
CA ILE A 18 -13.63 2.33 30.26
C ILE A 18 -12.65 2.65 31.40
N LYS A 19 -12.33 3.93 31.61
CA LYS A 19 -11.48 4.35 32.74
C LYS A 19 -12.18 4.22 34.09
N GLU A 20 -13.50 4.45 34.15
CA GLU A 20 -14.31 4.29 35.36
C GLU A 20 -14.61 2.80 35.68
N GLN A 21 -14.45 1.89 34.72
CA GLN A 21 -14.48 0.43 34.95
C GLN A 21 -13.18 -0.16 35.50
N GLN A 22 -12.21 0.65 35.94
CA GLN A 22 -11.11 0.14 36.74
C GLN A 22 -11.62 -0.27 38.13
N LEU A 23 -12.00 -1.55 38.25
CA LEU A 23 -12.37 -2.19 39.51
C LEU A 23 -11.36 -1.84 40.60
N THR A 24 -11.82 -1.13 41.61
CA THR A 24 -10.98 -0.71 42.72
C THR A 24 -10.69 -1.92 43.61
N LYS A 25 -9.45 -2.01 44.12
CA LYS A 25 -8.97 -3.07 45.01
C LYS A 25 -9.80 -3.24 46.29
N SER A 26 -10.66 -2.28 46.62
CA SER A 26 -11.62 -2.32 47.73
C SER A 26 -12.86 -3.17 47.45
N GLU A 27 -13.30 -3.34 46.20
CA GLU A 27 -14.33 -4.32 45.83
C GLU A 27 -13.80 -5.76 45.89
N PHE A 28 -12.46 -5.92 45.96
CA PHE A 28 -11.76 -7.20 46.03
C PHE A 28 -11.79 -7.85 47.43
N ASN A 29 -12.07 -7.10 48.50
CA ASN A 29 -11.79 -7.53 49.88
C ASN A 29 -13.00 -7.57 50.83
N SER A 30 -14.24 -7.46 50.35
CA SER A 30 -15.40 -7.60 51.24
C SER A 30 -16.24 -8.84 50.91
N LYS A 31 -15.95 -9.92 51.64
CA LYS A 31 -16.81 -11.08 51.98
C LYS A 31 -16.90 -12.32 51.08
N ASP A 32 -16.21 -12.40 49.94
CA ASP A 32 -16.31 -13.59 49.06
C ASP A 32 -15.20 -14.65 49.24
N CYS A 33 -14.38 -14.55 50.28
CA CYS A 33 -13.24 -15.45 50.54
C CYS A 33 -13.57 -16.76 51.29
N ILE A 34 -14.75 -17.36 51.05
CA ILE A 34 -15.14 -18.66 51.67
C ILE A 34 -15.40 -19.78 50.66
N THR A 35 -15.36 -19.56 49.35
CA THR A 35 -15.49 -20.66 48.38
C THR A 35 -14.39 -20.58 47.33
N GLY A 36 -13.74 -21.72 47.03
CA GLY A 36 -12.72 -21.89 45.99
C GLY A 36 -13.23 -21.71 44.55
N ASN A 37 -14.22 -20.83 44.34
CA ASN A 37 -14.83 -20.48 43.07
C ASN A 37 -14.64 -18.99 42.71
N SER A 38 -14.27 -18.10 43.64
CA SER A 38 -14.30 -16.65 43.39
C SER A 38 -13.28 -16.18 42.36
N GLU A 39 -12.05 -16.70 42.38
CA GLU A 39 -11.00 -16.32 41.44
C GLU A 39 -11.24 -16.86 40.02
N TYR A 40 -11.74 -18.11 39.91
CA TYR A 40 -12.09 -18.70 38.61
C TYR A 40 -13.30 -18.01 37.98
N ASP A 41 -14.33 -17.72 38.78
CA ASP A 41 -15.51 -16.99 38.30
C ASP A 41 -15.16 -15.55 37.92
N PHE A 42 -14.26 -14.91 38.67
CA PHE A 42 -13.71 -13.59 38.33
C PHE A 42 -12.92 -13.63 37.02
N LEU A 43 -12.02 -14.61 36.86
CA LEU A 43 -11.23 -14.78 35.64
C LEU A 43 -12.15 -15.03 34.43
N LYS A 44 -13.16 -15.89 34.59
CA LYS A 44 -14.16 -16.18 33.55
C LYS A 44 -14.92 -14.93 33.12
N ARG A 45 -15.37 -14.10 34.07
CA ARG A 45 -16.04 -12.81 33.76
C ARG A 45 -15.10 -11.84 33.06
N SER A 46 -13.83 -11.78 33.50
CA SER A 46 -12.81 -10.91 32.91
C SER A 46 -12.51 -11.29 31.45
N VAL A 47 -12.41 -12.59 31.15
CA VAL A 47 -12.22 -13.08 29.78
C VAL A 47 -13.43 -12.76 28.90
N GLN A 48 -14.65 -12.98 29.41
CA GLN A 48 -15.88 -12.65 28.67
C GLN A 48 -16.00 -11.15 28.35
N GLU A 49 -15.62 -10.28 29.29
CA GLU A 49 -15.60 -8.84 29.02
C GLU A 49 -14.51 -8.47 28.00
N LEU A 50 -13.33 -9.11 28.07
CA LEU A 50 -12.26 -8.90 27.10
C LEU A 50 -12.67 -9.34 25.68
N GLU A 51 -13.37 -10.46 25.54
CA GLU A 51 -13.93 -10.93 24.27
C GLU A 51 -14.94 -9.92 23.70
N LYS A 52 -15.81 -9.38 24.56
CA LYS A 52 -16.79 -8.34 24.19
C LYS A 52 -16.10 -7.05 23.75
N GLN A 53 -15.07 -6.61 24.47
CA GLN A 53 -14.28 -5.43 24.13
C GLN A 53 -13.53 -5.64 22.80
N ASN A 54 -12.93 -6.81 22.58
CA ASN A 54 -12.28 -7.14 21.30
C ASN A 54 -13.27 -7.12 20.13
N LYS A 55 -14.46 -7.67 20.32
CA LYS A 55 -15.51 -7.63 19.29
C LYS A 55 -15.93 -6.19 18.98
N LEU A 56 -16.17 -5.37 20.01
CA LEU A 56 -16.50 -3.96 19.84
C LEU A 56 -15.38 -3.20 19.11
N LEU A 57 -14.11 -3.47 19.44
CA LEU A 57 -12.97 -2.85 18.80
C LEU A 57 -12.88 -3.22 17.30
N GLN A 58 -13.15 -4.49 16.96
CA GLN A 58 -13.20 -4.92 15.56
C GLN A 58 -14.34 -4.23 14.78
N GLU A 59 -15.52 -4.12 15.40
CA GLU A 59 -16.66 -3.40 14.81
C GLU A 59 -16.34 -1.91 14.60
N GLN A 60 -15.70 -1.26 15.58
CA GLN A 60 -15.25 0.12 15.46
C GLN A 60 -14.17 0.30 14.38
N LEU A 61 -13.19 -0.59 14.30
CA LEU A 61 -12.16 -0.57 13.26
C LEU A 61 -12.76 -0.76 11.86
N ALA A 62 -13.80 -1.58 11.72
CA ALA A 62 -14.51 -1.75 10.45
C ALA A 62 -15.23 -0.46 9.99
N LEU A 63 -15.61 0.42 10.93
CA LEU A 63 -16.23 1.72 10.63
C LEU A 63 -15.18 2.78 10.24
N VAL A 64 -13.94 2.64 10.69
CA VAL A 64 -12.82 3.53 10.31
C VAL A 64 -12.38 3.16 8.90
N LYS A 65 -12.96 3.81 7.90
CA LYS A 65 -12.48 3.69 6.52
C LYS A 65 -11.04 4.25 6.44
N PRO A 66 -10.06 3.47 5.97
CA PRO A 66 -8.73 4.00 5.75
C PRO A 66 -8.82 5.16 4.75
N ALA A 67 -8.00 6.18 4.97
CA ALA A 67 -7.90 7.29 4.02
C ALA A 67 -7.56 6.73 2.63
N PRO A 68 -8.17 7.25 1.55
CA PRO A 68 -7.85 6.82 0.20
C PRO A 68 -6.35 6.94 -0.04
N ARG A 69 -5.70 5.82 -0.37
CA ARG A 69 -4.29 5.79 -0.73
C ARG A 69 -4.11 6.51 -2.07
N ARG A 70 -3.07 7.33 -2.17
CA ARG A 70 -2.73 8.14 -3.34
C ARG A 70 -1.49 7.58 -4.05
N ALA A 71 -1.20 8.11 -5.22
CA ALA A 71 0.07 7.86 -5.90
C ALA A 71 1.27 8.23 -5.00
N PRO A 72 2.41 7.54 -5.13
CA PRO A 72 3.54 7.68 -4.20
C PRO A 72 4.32 8.98 -4.42
N MET A 73 4.78 9.64 -3.37
CA MET A 73 5.61 10.86 -3.47
C MET A 73 7.05 10.64 -3.02
N ALA A 74 7.32 9.57 -2.27
CA ALA A 74 8.64 9.23 -1.77
C ALA A 74 8.83 7.71 -1.73
N TYR A 75 10.08 7.29 -1.54
CA TYR A 75 10.44 5.88 -1.44
C TYR A 75 11.57 5.64 -0.43
N MET A 76 11.72 4.38 -0.04
CA MET A 76 12.84 3.83 0.71
C MET A 76 13.25 2.50 0.08
N LEU A 77 14.56 2.24 0.00
CA LEU A 77 15.07 0.93 -0.40
C LEU A 77 15.30 0.04 0.84
N ASP A 78 14.57 -1.06 0.92
CA ASP A 78 14.78 -2.12 1.90
C ASP A 78 15.62 -3.25 1.28
N ARG A 79 16.75 -3.53 1.93
CA ARG A 79 17.73 -4.54 1.50
C ARG A 79 17.80 -5.73 2.46
N THR A 80 16.86 -5.84 3.40
CA THR A 80 16.78 -6.95 4.35
C THR A 80 16.08 -8.18 3.77
N THR A 81 15.48 -8.04 2.59
CA THR A 81 14.75 -9.08 1.84
C THR A 81 15.46 -9.38 0.51
N VAL A 82 15.25 -10.57 -0.04
CA VAL A 82 15.68 -10.94 -1.40
C VAL A 82 14.45 -11.42 -2.18
N PRO A 83 14.05 -10.76 -3.28
CA PRO A 83 14.67 -9.56 -3.85
C PRO A 83 14.56 -8.33 -2.92
N TRP A 84 15.45 -7.35 -3.10
CA TRP A 84 15.32 -6.05 -2.45
C TRP A 84 13.96 -5.42 -2.77
N THR A 85 13.45 -4.60 -1.85
CA THR A 85 12.11 -4.03 -1.96
C THR A 85 12.18 -2.51 -1.95
N ILE A 86 11.56 -1.88 -2.94
CA ILE A 86 11.32 -0.43 -2.92
C ILE A 86 9.98 -0.22 -2.23
N TRP A 87 10.00 0.38 -1.03
CA TRP A 87 8.80 0.77 -0.31
C TRP A 87 8.44 2.20 -0.63
N PHE A 88 7.18 2.45 -0.94
CA PHE A 88 6.65 3.78 -1.19
C PHE A 88 5.90 4.31 0.03
N ASP A 89 5.85 5.64 0.16
CA ASP A 89 5.09 6.34 1.22
C ASP A 89 3.58 6.08 1.16
N ASN A 90 3.06 5.65 0.01
CA ASN A 90 1.68 5.20 -0.11
C ASN A 90 1.45 3.76 0.38
N GLY A 91 2.45 3.08 0.94
CA GLY A 91 2.38 1.72 1.47
C GLY A 91 2.48 0.60 0.43
N CYS A 92 2.68 0.91 -0.86
CA CYS A 92 3.01 -0.10 -1.86
C CYS A 92 4.48 -0.52 -1.73
N GLY A 93 4.77 -1.77 -2.07
CA GLY A 93 6.13 -2.24 -2.32
C GLY A 93 6.32 -2.57 -3.79
N LEU A 94 7.55 -2.50 -4.30
CA LEU A 94 7.93 -2.98 -5.62
C LEU A 94 9.14 -3.91 -5.50
N GLN A 95 9.00 -5.10 -6.08
CA GLN A 95 10.03 -6.12 -6.14
C GLN A 95 10.29 -6.52 -7.59
N MET A 96 11.57 -6.75 -7.91
CA MET A 96 12.01 -7.20 -9.23
C MET A 96 12.89 -8.45 -9.07
N PRO A 97 12.31 -9.66 -9.06
CA PRO A 97 13.05 -10.90 -8.82
C PRO A 97 14.19 -11.15 -9.82
N SER A 98 13.96 -10.89 -11.12
CA SER A 98 14.99 -10.97 -12.18
C SER A 98 16.21 -10.06 -11.95
N TYR A 99 16.08 -9.06 -11.08
CA TYR A 99 17.12 -8.09 -10.75
C TYR A 99 17.38 -8.03 -9.25
N SER A 100 17.19 -9.16 -8.55
CA SER A 100 16.97 -9.27 -7.10
C SER A 100 17.78 -8.31 -6.22
N GLU A 101 19.06 -8.11 -6.52
CA GLU A 101 19.99 -7.27 -5.75
C GLU A 101 20.81 -6.33 -6.65
N THR A 102 20.36 -6.09 -7.88
CA THR A 102 21.10 -5.25 -8.84
C THR A 102 21.06 -3.77 -8.42
N ALA A 103 22.16 -3.32 -7.80
CA ALA A 103 22.27 -1.99 -7.18
C ALA A 103 21.86 -0.82 -8.09
N THR A 104 22.26 -0.83 -9.37
CA THR A 104 21.95 0.23 -10.33
C THR A 104 20.45 0.35 -10.62
N ILE A 105 19.73 -0.77 -10.68
CA ILE A 105 18.29 -0.79 -10.97
C ILE A 105 17.50 -0.22 -9.79
N TYR A 106 17.89 -0.60 -8.56
CA TYR A 106 17.33 -0.08 -7.32
C TYR A 106 17.85 1.33 -6.94
N GLY A 107 18.88 1.83 -7.63
CA GLY A 107 19.47 3.14 -7.38
C GLY A 107 20.35 3.23 -6.14
N TYR A 108 20.81 2.08 -5.62
CA TYR A 108 21.70 2.05 -4.48
C TYR A 108 23.06 2.68 -4.83
N GLY A 109 23.43 3.72 -4.08
CA GLY A 109 24.66 4.50 -4.32
C GLY A 109 24.60 5.41 -5.54
N GLN A 110 23.43 5.61 -6.14
CA GLN A 110 23.23 6.46 -7.33
C GLN A 110 22.64 7.82 -6.93
N ASN A 111 22.95 8.86 -7.71
CA ASN A 111 22.17 10.10 -7.67
C ASN A 111 20.92 9.91 -8.54
N ILE A 112 19.74 9.98 -7.93
CA ILE A 112 18.47 9.68 -8.60
C ILE A 112 17.71 10.98 -8.82
N ASP A 113 17.44 11.29 -10.09
CA ASP A 113 16.56 12.40 -10.44
C ASP A 113 15.09 12.00 -10.27
N LEU A 114 14.45 12.56 -9.25
CA LEU A 114 13.02 12.36 -8.94
C LEU A 114 12.11 13.41 -9.61
N GLN A 115 12.68 14.30 -10.44
CA GLN A 115 11.98 15.36 -11.14
C GLN A 115 12.28 15.32 -12.65
N SER A 116 12.74 14.17 -13.15
CA SER A 116 13.09 14.01 -14.56
C SER A 116 11.86 14.20 -15.44
N LYS A 117 12.03 14.93 -16.54
CA LYS A 117 11.00 15.09 -17.59
C LYS A 117 11.09 14.02 -18.67
N LYS A 118 12.12 13.16 -18.63
CA LYS A 118 12.40 12.13 -19.62
C LYS A 118 12.51 10.77 -18.94
N TRP A 119 12.06 9.72 -19.62
CA TRP A 119 12.27 8.36 -19.15
C TRP A 119 13.76 8.07 -18.98
N GLN A 120 14.15 7.50 -17.84
CA GLN A 120 15.49 7.01 -17.55
C GLN A 120 15.49 5.48 -17.54
N GLN A 121 16.52 4.85 -18.10
CA GLN A 121 16.58 3.38 -18.12
C GLN A 121 16.68 2.79 -16.71
N PHE A 122 17.45 3.44 -15.84
CA PHE A 122 17.60 3.17 -14.41
C PHE A 122 18.14 4.44 -13.71
N PRO A 123 18.01 4.57 -12.38
CA PRO A 123 17.24 3.72 -11.49
C PRO A 123 15.74 3.85 -11.71
N ILE A 124 15.01 2.73 -11.68
CA ILE A 124 13.60 2.69 -12.12
C ILE A 124 12.68 3.55 -11.24
N VAL A 125 13.05 3.75 -9.97
CA VAL A 125 12.28 4.53 -9.00
C VAL A 125 12.17 6.01 -9.38
N GLY A 126 13.18 6.55 -10.08
CA GLY A 126 13.15 7.92 -10.58
C GLY A 126 11.98 8.18 -11.51
N ASN A 127 11.71 7.26 -12.44
CA ASN A 127 10.56 7.36 -13.35
C ASN A 127 9.23 7.29 -12.60
N ILE A 128 9.12 6.40 -11.60
CA ILE A 128 7.89 6.21 -10.82
C ILE A 128 7.52 7.50 -10.08
N ILE A 129 8.48 8.10 -9.35
CA ILE A 129 8.25 9.33 -8.59
C ILE A 129 8.05 10.53 -9.54
N SER A 130 8.79 10.60 -10.63
CA SER A 130 8.63 11.67 -11.64
C SER A 130 7.26 11.61 -12.32
N LEU A 131 6.73 10.40 -12.59
CA LEU A 131 5.38 10.20 -13.12
C LEU A 131 4.31 10.61 -12.10
N SER A 132 4.47 10.16 -10.85
CA SER A 132 3.52 10.46 -9.77
C SER A 132 3.42 11.96 -9.48
N SER A 133 4.56 12.67 -9.53
CA SER A 133 4.63 14.12 -9.33
C SER A 133 4.23 14.95 -10.56
N GLY A 134 3.99 14.32 -11.70
CA GLY A 134 3.61 14.99 -12.96
C GLY A 134 4.78 15.64 -13.71
N ASN A 135 6.04 15.42 -13.29
CA ASN A 135 7.22 15.91 -14.02
C ASN A 135 7.46 15.13 -15.32
N LEU A 136 7.32 13.80 -15.26
CA LEU A 136 7.35 12.93 -16.43
C LEU A 136 5.93 12.73 -16.95
N THR A 137 5.65 13.25 -18.14
CA THR A 137 4.30 13.16 -18.74
C THR A 137 4.13 11.89 -19.57
N LEU A 138 2.88 11.44 -19.74
CA LEU A 138 2.58 10.30 -20.60
C LEU A 138 3.10 10.51 -22.03
N ASP A 139 2.96 11.72 -22.59
CA ASP A 139 3.48 12.02 -23.92
C ASP A 139 5.00 11.85 -24.02
N ASN A 140 5.76 12.21 -22.98
CA ASN A 140 7.19 11.91 -22.93
C ASN A 140 7.44 10.40 -22.85
N VAL A 141 6.68 9.67 -22.03
CA VAL A 141 6.81 8.22 -21.92
C VAL A 141 6.58 7.55 -23.28
N LYS A 142 5.52 7.89 -24.01
CA LYS A 142 5.24 7.30 -25.33
C LYS A 142 6.41 7.41 -26.31
N ASN A 143 7.19 8.49 -26.21
CA ASN A 143 8.33 8.77 -27.09
C ASN A 143 9.68 8.24 -26.58
N THR A 144 9.85 8.03 -25.27
CA THR A 144 11.17 7.79 -24.65
C THR A 144 11.25 6.50 -23.84
N VAL A 145 10.12 5.82 -23.63
CA VAL A 145 10.04 4.65 -22.75
C VAL A 145 11.03 3.57 -23.15
N ASP A 146 11.68 3.00 -22.15
CA ASP A 146 12.55 1.85 -22.25
C ASP A 146 12.13 0.85 -21.17
N ALA A 147 11.69 -0.34 -21.61
CA ALA A 147 11.24 -1.41 -20.73
C ALA A 147 12.25 -2.56 -20.53
N ILE A 148 13.54 -2.35 -20.83
CA ILE A 148 14.60 -3.38 -20.72
C ILE A 148 14.57 -4.05 -19.35
N TYR A 149 14.47 -3.26 -18.28
CA TYR A 149 14.49 -3.73 -16.89
C TYR A 149 13.10 -3.92 -16.24
N TRP A 150 12.05 -4.02 -17.05
CA TRP A 150 10.67 -4.24 -16.60
C TRP A 150 10.23 -5.67 -16.89
N ALA A 151 10.91 -6.63 -16.25
CA ALA A 151 10.67 -8.06 -16.43
C ALA A 151 9.27 -8.50 -15.96
N ASP A 152 8.77 -9.62 -16.50
CA ASP A 152 7.41 -10.09 -16.27
C ASP A 152 7.13 -10.50 -14.82
N ASP A 153 8.18 -10.83 -14.07
CA ASP A 153 8.13 -11.16 -12.64
C ASP A 153 8.10 -9.92 -11.72
N THR A 154 8.17 -8.70 -12.28
CA THR A 154 8.07 -7.45 -11.52
C THR A 154 6.73 -7.40 -10.78
N THR A 155 6.79 -7.26 -9.46
CA THR A 155 5.61 -7.43 -8.60
C THR A 155 5.39 -6.23 -7.70
N VAL A 156 4.15 -5.74 -7.66
CA VAL A 156 3.72 -4.70 -6.72
C VAL A 156 3.07 -5.37 -5.51
N LEU A 157 3.60 -5.08 -4.33
CA LEU A 157 3.07 -5.50 -3.04
C LEU A 157 2.05 -4.47 -2.56
N ASN A 158 0.97 -4.93 -1.91
CA ASN A 158 -0.05 -4.08 -1.31
C ASN A 158 -0.55 -2.99 -2.29
N SER A 159 -0.91 -3.39 -3.51
CA SER A 159 -1.30 -2.48 -4.58
C SER A 159 -2.56 -1.68 -4.24
N ILE A 160 -2.64 -0.44 -4.74
CA ILE A 160 -3.84 0.41 -4.63
C ILE A 160 -4.94 -0.10 -5.57
N LYS A 161 -4.55 -0.55 -6.76
CA LYS A 161 -5.46 -1.12 -7.77
C LYS A 161 -5.07 -2.53 -8.13
N ASN A 162 -6.04 -3.36 -8.50
CA ASN A 162 -5.81 -4.77 -8.74
C ASN A 162 -5.28 -4.98 -10.18
N LYS A 163 -4.19 -5.73 -10.33
CA LYS A 163 -3.66 -6.09 -11.65
C LYS A 163 -4.67 -6.92 -12.46
N ASP A 164 -5.55 -7.67 -11.79
CA ASP A 164 -6.47 -8.59 -12.43
C ASP A 164 -7.71 -7.89 -13.01
N ASP A 165 -7.83 -6.56 -12.80
CA ASP A 165 -8.90 -5.74 -13.38
C ASP A 165 -8.81 -5.67 -14.93
N TYR A 166 -7.63 -5.95 -15.51
CA TYR A 166 -7.38 -5.85 -16.96
C TYR A 166 -6.55 -7.03 -17.48
N ASP A 167 -6.70 -7.28 -18.78
CA ASP A 167 -5.71 -7.93 -19.61
C ASP A 167 -4.73 -6.88 -20.18
N TRP A 168 -3.44 -7.15 -20.00
CA TRP A 168 -2.33 -6.26 -20.35
C TRP A 168 -1.60 -6.68 -21.63
N ALA A 169 -2.02 -7.78 -22.28
CA ALA A 169 -1.31 -8.36 -23.42
C ALA A 169 -1.03 -7.34 -24.54
N ASN A 170 -1.97 -6.43 -24.78
CA ASN A 170 -1.91 -5.39 -25.82
C ASN A 170 -1.51 -4.01 -25.30
N ALA A 171 -1.22 -3.86 -24.00
CA ALA A 171 -0.95 -2.57 -23.39
C ALA A 171 0.45 -2.06 -23.80
N ARG A 172 0.53 -0.91 -24.48
CA ARG A 172 1.76 -0.32 -25.02
C ARG A 172 1.81 1.18 -24.84
N CYS A 173 3.01 1.70 -24.59
CA CYS A 173 3.28 3.13 -24.54
C CYS A 173 3.78 3.64 -25.89
N GLY A 174 4.73 2.94 -26.50
CA GLY A 174 5.33 3.32 -27.78
C GLY A 174 4.80 2.54 -28.99
N GLU A 175 5.10 3.04 -30.18
CA GLU A 175 4.76 2.38 -31.44
C GLU A 175 5.53 1.07 -31.64
N GLU A 176 4.90 0.10 -32.31
CA GLU A 176 5.55 -1.16 -32.67
C GLU A 176 6.70 -0.91 -33.67
N GLY A 177 7.81 -1.61 -33.49
CA GLY A 177 9.00 -1.47 -34.35
C GLY A 177 9.98 -0.37 -33.92
N ALA A 178 9.62 0.48 -32.95
CA ALA A 178 10.53 1.49 -32.40
C ALA A 178 11.69 0.90 -31.56
N LYS A 179 11.56 -0.36 -31.12
CA LYS A 179 12.53 -1.10 -30.30
C LYS A 179 12.39 -2.60 -30.47
N GLU A 180 13.30 -3.36 -29.85
CA GLU A 180 13.26 -4.82 -29.89
C GLU A 180 11.94 -5.37 -29.37
N GLN A 181 11.40 -6.40 -30.02
CA GLN A 181 10.03 -6.87 -29.79
C GLN A 181 9.79 -7.30 -28.34
N TRP A 182 10.77 -7.94 -27.69
CA TRP A 182 10.64 -8.37 -26.29
C TRP A 182 10.60 -7.18 -25.33
N GLN A 183 11.36 -6.11 -25.61
CA GLN A 183 11.35 -4.88 -24.83
C GLN A 183 10.02 -4.16 -25.02
N TRP A 184 9.52 -4.07 -26.26
CA TRP A 184 8.21 -3.50 -26.54
C TRP A 184 7.08 -4.22 -25.81
N ARG A 185 7.13 -5.57 -25.75
CA ARG A 185 6.15 -6.36 -24.97
C ARG A 185 6.20 -6.08 -23.47
N ARG A 186 7.37 -5.81 -22.91
CA ARG A 186 7.55 -5.48 -21.49
C ARG A 186 6.97 -4.12 -21.07
N GLU A 187 6.59 -3.26 -22.02
CA GLU A 187 5.88 -2.01 -21.69
C GLU A 187 4.55 -2.28 -20.96
N ALA A 188 3.92 -3.44 -21.20
CA ALA A 188 2.75 -3.87 -20.44
C ALA A 188 3.02 -3.92 -18.93
N ASN A 189 4.24 -4.29 -18.51
CA ASN A 189 4.62 -4.33 -17.09
C ASN A 189 4.72 -2.92 -16.50
N ILE A 190 5.23 -1.94 -17.25
CA ILE A 190 5.25 -0.53 -16.83
C ILE A 190 3.81 -0.07 -16.59
N ILE A 191 2.93 -0.26 -17.56
CA ILE A 191 1.53 0.18 -17.50
C ILE A 191 0.81 -0.45 -16.31
N ARG A 192 0.96 -1.76 -16.15
CA ARG A 192 0.43 -2.49 -14.99
C ARG A 192 0.95 -1.92 -13.67
N VAL A 193 2.26 -1.72 -13.53
CA VAL A 193 2.85 -1.21 -12.28
C VAL A 193 2.35 0.19 -11.96
N MET A 194 2.35 1.11 -12.93
CA MET A 194 1.86 2.48 -12.71
C MET A 194 0.38 2.51 -12.32
N TYR A 195 -0.44 1.61 -12.88
CA TYR A 195 -1.83 1.42 -12.47
C TYR A 195 -1.94 0.91 -11.03
N GLN A 196 -1.23 -0.17 -10.70
CA GLN A 196 -1.23 -0.77 -9.36
C GLN A 196 -0.76 0.20 -8.28
N LEU A 197 0.20 1.08 -8.60
CA LEU A 197 0.68 2.14 -7.71
C LEU A 197 -0.27 3.34 -7.59
N GLY A 198 -1.37 3.35 -8.36
CA GLY A 198 -2.36 4.43 -8.34
C GLY A 198 -1.95 5.68 -9.12
N ILE A 199 -0.88 5.62 -9.92
CA ILE A 199 -0.38 6.74 -10.74
C ILE A 199 -1.27 6.94 -11.97
N TRP A 200 -1.55 5.86 -12.70
CA TRP A 200 -2.43 5.90 -13.87
C TRP A 200 -3.83 5.39 -13.53
N ASP A 201 -4.84 6.03 -14.10
CA ASP A 201 -6.24 5.67 -13.96
C ASP A 201 -6.71 4.69 -15.05
N ALA A 202 -7.95 4.21 -14.89
CA ALA A 202 -8.58 3.28 -15.84
C ALA A 202 -8.56 3.85 -17.27
N LYS A 203 -8.99 5.11 -17.42
CA LYS A 203 -9.03 5.80 -18.70
C LYS A 203 -7.65 5.84 -19.37
N THR A 204 -6.60 6.13 -18.59
CA THR A 204 -5.23 6.17 -19.09
C THR A 204 -4.80 4.80 -19.58
N VAL A 205 -4.94 3.75 -18.78
CA VAL A 205 -4.47 2.41 -19.19
C VAL A 205 -5.28 1.81 -20.33
N GLU A 206 -6.59 2.06 -20.37
CA GLU A 206 -7.45 1.68 -21.50
C GLU A 206 -7.00 2.38 -22.79
N SER A 207 -6.63 3.66 -22.73
CA SER A 207 -6.09 4.40 -23.89
C SER A 207 -4.73 3.87 -24.38
N LEU A 208 -4.04 3.09 -23.54
CA LEU A 208 -2.78 2.43 -23.86
C LEU A 208 -2.99 0.98 -24.30
N GLY A 209 -4.23 0.51 -24.44
CA GLY A 209 -4.55 -0.84 -24.94
C GLY A 209 -4.75 -1.91 -23.86
N ALA A 210 -4.85 -1.54 -22.57
CA ALA A 210 -5.33 -2.46 -21.55
C ALA A 210 -6.83 -2.75 -21.78
N VAL A 211 -7.23 -4.01 -21.69
CA VAL A 211 -8.62 -4.44 -21.94
C VAL A 211 -9.24 -4.89 -20.63
N ARG A 212 -10.36 -4.29 -20.23
CA ARG A 212 -11.03 -4.62 -18.97
C ARG A 212 -11.54 -6.06 -18.99
N ARG A 213 -11.40 -6.77 -17.87
CA ARG A 213 -11.93 -8.13 -17.67
C ARG A 213 -13.34 -8.15 -17.10
#